data_AF-A0A9Q3IWM2-F1
#
_entry.id   AF-A0A9Q3IWM2-F1
#
_cell.length_a   1.000
_cell.length_b   1.000
_cell.length_c   1.000
_cell.angle_alpha   90.00
_cell.angle_beta   90.00
_cell.angle_gamma   90.00
#
_symmetry.space_group_name_H-M   'P 1'
#
loop_
_entity.id
_entity.type
_entity.pdbx_description
1 polymer ?
#
loop_
_entity_poly.entity_id
_entity_poly.type
_entity_poly.pdbx_seq_one_letter_code
_entity_poly.pdbx_strand_id
1 'polypeptide(L)'
;MVLLLTIGDLHIPLRTHDLPIKFKKLLVPGKIGQIVCTGNVCDRETWEYLRSISPDVRGVRGDFDETPNLPPSLTLQHGSLTIGVIHGHQIVPLGDTESLAAAARKLDVDVLVTGATHRFEAFEFESKFFINPGSATGAFTPTWPCTPLPPPKLSPSNKSSSIKSPKTNTNPPPVEKSPQGVPVPSPSHSNRTSNLSPESLSSPTNLDDHQQRPDDINSNNTTGSTATKENSKSDARETERHNNTLDDNSDRLCPSGPIPSFALLDIQGSVVVTYVYRLIDGEVKVEKIEYRKEIPLSKDS
;
A
#
# COMPACT_ATOMS: atom_id res chain seq x y z
N MET A 1 8.56 -27.74 8.64
CA MET A 1 8.64 -26.75 7.55
C MET A 1 7.22 -26.37 7.19
N VAL A 2 6.86 -25.10 7.30
CA VAL A 2 5.53 -24.60 6.93
C VAL A 2 5.74 -23.46 5.94
N LEU A 3 5.11 -23.57 4.75
CA LEU A 3 5.10 -22.49 3.77
C LEU A 3 3.82 -21.68 3.95
N LEU A 4 3.97 -20.44 4.40
CA LEU A 4 2.90 -19.54 4.75
C LEU A 4 2.87 -18.36 3.78
N LEU A 5 1.74 -18.15 3.10
CA LEU A 5 1.54 -17.00 2.21
C LEU A 5 1.03 -15.81 3.04
N THR A 6 1.73 -14.68 3.00
CA THR A 6 1.24 -13.40 3.48
C THR A 6 0.79 -12.54 2.30
N ILE A 7 -0.48 -12.13 2.33
CA ILE A 7 -1.11 -11.40 1.22
C ILE A 7 -2.17 -10.42 1.76
N GLY A 8 -2.40 -9.28 1.12
CA GLY A 8 -3.48 -8.38 1.54
C GLY A 8 -3.49 -7.10 0.73
N ASP A 9 -4.31 -6.14 1.17
CA ASP A 9 -4.57 -4.88 0.47
C ASP A 9 -4.95 -5.14 -1.01
N LEU A 10 -5.83 -6.13 -1.24
CA LEU A 10 -6.29 -6.50 -2.59
C LEU A 10 -7.25 -5.44 -3.14
N HIS A 11 -8.17 -4.96 -2.30
CA HIS A 11 -9.22 -4.00 -2.65
C HIS A 11 -10.01 -4.38 -3.91
N ILE A 12 -10.43 -5.64 -4.00
CA ILE A 12 -11.29 -6.11 -5.09
C ILE A 12 -12.74 -6.06 -4.60
N PRO A 13 -13.70 -5.50 -5.35
CA PRO A 13 -13.57 -4.79 -6.63
C PRO A 13 -13.33 -3.27 -6.48
N LEU A 14 -13.14 -2.76 -5.25
CA LEU A 14 -13.21 -1.33 -4.94
C LEU A 14 -12.15 -0.46 -5.63
N ARG A 15 -10.90 -0.94 -5.72
CA ARG A 15 -9.78 -0.20 -6.34
C ARG A 15 -9.17 -0.94 -7.52
N THR A 16 -9.30 -2.25 -7.54
CA THR A 16 -8.76 -3.10 -8.61
C THR A 16 -9.79 -4.16 -8.98
N HIS A 17 -9.74 -4.65 -10.22
CA HIS A 17 -10.68 -5.65 -10.71
C HIS A 17 -10.20 -7.07 -10.47
N ASP A 18 -8.87 -7.29 -10.39
CA ASP A 18 -8.31 -8.63 -10.27
C ASP A 18 -6.84 -8.65 -9.82
N LEU A 19 -6.36 -9.82 -9.37
CA LEU A 19 -4.94 -10.10 -9.17
C LEU A 19 -4.18 -10.14 -10.50
N PRO A 20 -2.92 -9.67 -10.56
CA PRO A 20 -2.09 -9.81 -11.74
C PRO A 20 -1.97 -11.26 -12.21
N ILE A 21 -2.14 -11.49 -13.52
CA ILE A 21 -2.16 -12.84 -14.12
C ILE A 21 -0.89 -13.64 -13.77
N LYS A 22 0.27 -12.98 -13.72
CA LYS A 22 1.52 -13.65 -13.34
C LYS A 22 1.49 -14.16 -11.90
N PHE A 23 0.88 -13.43 -10.97
CA PHE A 23 0.71 -13.88 -9.58
C PHE A 23 -0.29 -15.04 -9.49
N LYS A 24 -1.43 -14.96 -10.18
CA LYS A 24 -2.39 -16.08 -10.24
C LYS A 24 -1.76 -17.39 -10.71
N LYS A 25 -0.86 -17.33 -11.70
CA LYS A 25 -0.13 -18.50 -12.20
C LYS A 25 0.86 -19.10 -11.18
N LEU A 26 1.35 -18.29 -10.25
CA LEU A 26 2.27 -18.72 -9.19
C LEU A 26 1.53 -19.28 -7.98
N LEU A 27 0.36 -18.71 -7.67
CA LEU A 27 -0.51 -19.10 -6.56
C LEU A 27 -1.35 -20.32 -6.93
N VAL A 28 -0.68 -21.47 -7.10
CA VAL A 28 -1.31 -22.76 -7.39
C VAL A 28 -1.58 -23.57 -6.10
N PRO A 29 -2.70 -24.28 -6.01
CA PRO A 29 -3.01 -25.13 -4.87
C PRO A 29 -1.96 -26.23 -4.62
N GLY A 30 -1.84 -26.68 -3.37
CA GLY A 30 -1.00 -27.82 -2.98
C GLY A 30 0.46 -27.50 -2.66
N LYS A 31 0.92 -26.26 -2.88
CA LYS A 31 2.25 -25.80 -2.45
C LYS A 31 2.22 -25.06 -1.11
N ILE A 32 1.19 -24.25 -0.89
CA ILE A 32 1.07 -23.33 0.24
C ILE A 32 0.32 -24.04 1.37
N GLY A 33 0.93 -24.11 2.55
CA GLY A 33 0.35 -24.78 3.71
C GLY A 33 -0.75 -23.95 4.38
N GLN A 34 -0.52 -22.64 4.52
CA GLN A 34 -1.45 -21.72 5.16
C GLN A 34 -1.39 -20.34 4.49
N ILE A 35 -2.52 -19.64 4.47
CA ILE A 35 -2.61 -18.24 4.00
C ILE A 35 -2.97 -17.35 5.17
N VAL A 36 -2.22 -16.27 5.31
CA VAL A 36 -2.44 -15.20 6.27
C VAL A 36 -2.71 -13.91 5.52
N CYS A 37 -3.94 -13.42 5.66
CA CYS A 37 -4.36 -12.19 5.02
C CYS A 37 -4.27 -10.98 5.96
N THR A 38 -3.61 -9.91 5.54
CA THR A 38 -3.55 -8.66 6.33
C THR A 38 -4.87 -7.89 6.30
N GLY A 39 -5.80 -8.22 5.40
CA GLY A 39 -7.11 -7.59 5.26
C GLY A 39 -7.26 -6.82 3.94
N ASN A 40 -8.34 -6.05 3.83
CA ASN A 40 -8.75 -5.33 2.63
C ASN A 40 -8.88 -6.25 1.42
N VAL A 41 -9.55 -7.39 1.62
CA VAL A 41 -9.98 -8.27 0.52
C VAL A 41 -11.27 -7.73 -0.10
N CYS A 42 -12.14 -7.15 0.75
CA CYS A 42 -13.38 -6.45 0.42
C CYS A 42 -14.56 -7.31 -0.07
N ASP A 43 -14.32 -8.39 -0.82
CA ASP A 43 -15.40 -9.25 -1.33
C ASP A 43 -15.27 -10.72 -0.93
N ARG A 44 -16.42 -11.42 -0.94
CA ARG A 44 -16.48 -12.85 -0.57
C ARG A 44 -15.85 -13.75 -1.63
N GLU A 45 -15.97 -13.41 -2.91
CA GLU A 45 -15.48 -14.24 -4.01
C GLU A 45 -13.95 -14.32 -3.99
N THR A 46 -13.27 -13.20 -3.75
CA THR A 46 -11.81 -13.18 -3.57
C THR A 46 -11.38 -13.95 -2.32
N TRP A 47 -12.14 -13.89 -1.22
CA TRP A 47 -11.86 -14.71 -0.04
C TRP A 47 -11.99 -16.21 -0.33
N GLU A 48 -13.02 -16.61 -1.08
CA GLU A 48 -13.20 -17.99 -1.55
C GLU A 48 -12.10 -18.43 -2.52
N TYR A 49 -11.62 -17.52 -3.38
CA TYR A 49 -10.45 -17.76 -4.22
C TYR A 49 -9.20 -18.07 -3.38
N LEU A 50 -8.92 -17.31 -2.32
CA LEU A 50 -7.81 -17.63 -1.41
C LEU A 50 -7.99 -19.01 -0.78
N ARG A 51 -9.22 -19.37 -0.39
CA ARG A 51 -9.54 -20.70 0.16
C ARG A 51 -9.37 -21.84 -0.85
N SER A 52 -9.50 -21.57 -2.14
CA SER A 52 -9.22 -22.55 -3.20
C SER A 52 -7.72 -22.85 -3.33
N ILE A 53 -6.84 -21.90 -2.98
CA ILE A 53 -5.38 -22.07 -3.01
C ILE A 53 -4.92 -22.88 -1.79
N SER A 54 -5.41 -22.55 -0.60
CA SER A 54 -5.18 -23.33 0.61
C SER A 54 -6.44 -23.32 1.50
N PRO A 55 -6.85 -24.48 2.07
CA PRO A 55 -8.03 -24.53 2.93
C PRO A 55 -7.87 -23.76 4.25
N ASP A 56 -6.64 -23.61 4.77
CA ASP A 56 -6.36 -22.85 5.99
C ASP A 56 -6.05 -21.40 5.64
N VAL A 57 -7.11 -20.60 5.49
CA VAL A 57 -7.03 -19.15 5.31
C VAL A 57 -7.45 -18.46 6.59
N ARG A 58 -6.55 -17.65 7.13
CA ARG A 58 -6.80 -16.79 8.27
C ARG A 58 -6.49 -15.36 7.88
N GLY A 59 -7.15 -14.41 8.49
CA GLY A 59 -6.83 -13.01 8.25
C GLY A 59 -7.48 -12.11 9.28
N VAL A 60 -7.16 -10.83 9.15
CA VAL A 60 -7.67 -9.77 10.02
C VAL A 60 -8.48 -8.78 9.23
N ARG A 61 -9.31 -8.02 9.94
CA ARG A 61 -10.20 -7.03 9.35
C ARG A 61 -9.41 -5.79 8.91
N GLY A 62 -9.44 -5.50 7.62
CA GLY A 62 -9.05 -4.22 7.05
C GLY A 62 -10.13 -3.15 7.27
N ASP A 63 -9.76 -1.90 7.04
CA ASP A 63 -10.66 -0.74 7.16
C ASP A 63 -11.76 -0.71 6.08
N PHE A 64 -11.53 -1.36 4.94
CA PHE A 64 -12.51 -1.53 3.85
C PHE A 64 -13.17 -2.91 3.84
N ASP A 65 -12.89 -3.78 4.81
CA ASP A 65 -13.58 -5.07 4.92
C ASP A 65 -14.93 -4.90 5.64
N GLU A 66 -16.00 -5.19 4.90
CA GLU A 66 -17.38 -5.15 5.40
C GLU A 66 -17.76 -6.42 6.18
N THR A 67 -17.01 -7.51 6.03
CA THR A 67 -17.30 -8.78 6.71
C THR A 67 -17.10 -8.64 8.22
N PRO A 68 -18.15 -8.78 9.06
CA PRO A 68 -18.06 -8.54 10.49
C PRO A 68 -17.32 -9.65 11.26
N ASN A 69 -17.04 -10.79 10.61
CA ASN A 69 -16.49 -11.98 11.26
C ASN A 69 -14.95 -11.99 11.35
N LEU A 70 -14.26 -11.03 10.74
CA LEU A 70 -12.80 -10.96 10.80
C LEU A 70 -12.35 -10.23 12.08
N PRO A 71 -11.40 -10.80 12.85
CA PRO A 71 -10.88 -10.14 14.05
C PRO A 71 -9.99 -8.95 13.68
N PRO A 72 -9.85 -7.93 14.54
CA PRO A 72 -8.95 -6.79 14.29
C PRO A 72 -7.46 -7.17 14.36
N SER A 73 -7.14 -8.24 15.08
CA SER A 73 -5.78 -8.77 15.24
C SER A 73 -5.84 -10.28 15.38
N LEU A 74 -4.80 -10.97 14.95
CA LEU A 74 -4.68 -12.43 15.01
C LEU A 74 -3.26 -12.81 15.43
N THR A 75 -3.14 -13.83 16.28
CA THR A 75 -1.84 -14.42 16.65
C THR A 75 -1.82 -15.89 16.25
N LEU A 76 -0.73 -16.31 15.60
CA LEU A 76 -0.50 -17.65 15.08
C LEU A 76 0.77 -18.23 15.69
N GLN A 77 0.68 -19.47 16.16
CA GLN A 77 1.82 -20.19 16.73
C GLN A 77 2.39 -21.15 15.68
N HIS A 78 3.66 -20.96 15.30
CA HIS A 78 4.40 -21.88 14.43
C HIS A 78 5.67 -22.34 15.13
N GLY A 79 5.58 -23.47 15.84
CA GLY A 79 6.69 -23.98 16.65
C GLY A 79 7.08 -22.99 17.75
N SER A 80 8.34 -22.57 17.75
CA SER A 80 8.90 -21.60 18.71
C SER A 80 8.67 -20.13 18.33
N LEU A 81 8.01 -19.87 17.21
CA LEU A 81 7.71 -18.53 16.71
C LEU A 81 6.23 -18.19 16.89
N THR A 82 5.96 -17.03 17.48
CA THR A 82 4.65 -16.39 17.47
C THR A 82 4.60 -15.33 16.38
N ILE A 83 3.60 -15.43 15.50
CA ILE A 83 3.35 -14.49 14.41
C ILE A 83 2.08 -13.71 14.71
N GLY A 84 2.20 -12.39 14.85
CA GLY A 84 1.08 -11.47 14.96
C GLY A 84 0.70 -10.92 13.61
N VAL A 85 -0.59 -10.70 13.41
CA VAL A 85 -1.15 -10.14 12.18
C VAL A 85 -2.10 -9.03 12.58
N ILE A 86 -1.90 -7.86 11.98
CA ILE A 86 -2.80 -6.71 12.06
C ILE A 86 -2.85 -6.06 10.68
N HIS A 87 -3.94 -5.36 10.36
CA HIS A 87 -4.02 -4.67 9.08
C HIS A 87 -3.02 -3.50 9.01
N GLY A 88 -2.85 -2.76 10.11
CA GLY A 88 -1.92 -1.63 10.20
C GLY A 88 -2.59 -0.27 10.15
N HIS A 89 -3.86 -0.17 9.72
CA HIS A 89 -4.63 1.08 9.82
C HIS A 89 -4.83 1.54 11.28
N GLN A 90 -4.68 0.62 12.23
CA GLN A 90 -4.75 0.87 13.66
C GLN A 90 -3.46 1.52 14.22
N ILE A 91 -2.38 1.53 13.44
CA ILE A 91 -1.07 2.05 13.85
C ILE A 91 -0.95 3.51 13.41
N VAL A 92 -0.68 4.39 14.37
CA VAL A 92 -0.57 5.83 14.15
C VAL A 92 0.72 6.32 14.82
N PRO A 93 1.68 6.89 14.08
CA PRO A 93 1.66 7.13 12.63
C PRO A 93 1.74 5.84 11.78
N LEU A 94 1.14 5.85 10.59
CA LEU A 94 1.10 4.68 9.71
C LEU A 94 2.51 4.29 9.26
N GLY A 95 2.90 3.04 9.51
CA GLY A 95 4.22 2.51 9.14
C GLY A 95 5.37 2.99 10.04
N ASP A 96 5.07 3.65 11.16
CA ASP A 96 6.08 4.06 12.13
C ASP A 96 6.67 2.85 12.88
N THR A 97 8.00 2.73 12.86
CA THR A 97 8.73 1.59 13.44
C THR A 97 8.50 1.42 14.94
N GLU A 98 8.51 2.52 15.70
CA GLU A 98 8.30 2.49 17.16
C GLU A 98 6.87 2.07 17.52
N SER A 99 5.89 2.57 16.76
CA SER A 99 4.48 2.22 16.94
C SER A 99 4.21 0.75 16.58
N LEU A 100 4.85 0.25 15.52
CA LEU A 100 4.84 -1.17 15.17
C LEU A 100 5.49 -2.02 16.27
N ALA A 101 6.63 -1.60 16.82
CA ALA A 101 7.31 -2.29 17.91
C ALA A 101 6.45 -2.36 19.17
N ALA A 102 5.77 -1.26 19.52
CA ALA A 102 4.82 -1.24 20.62
C ALA A 102 3.66 -2.22 20.39
N ALA A 103 3.12 -2.31 19.17
CA ALA A 103 2.07 -3.27 18.83
C ALA A 103 2.57 -4.73 18.91
N ALA A 104 3.78 -5.01 18.43
CA ALA A 104 4.39 -6.34 18.53
C ALA A 104 4.68 -6.74 19.98
N ARG A 105 5.03 -5.79 20.86
CA ARG A 105 5.14 -6.01 22.31
C ARG A 105 3.78 -6.28 22.94
N LYS A 106 2.75 -5.52 22.56
CA LYS A 106 1.38 -5.71 23.05
C LYS A 106 0.80 -7.09 22.70
N LEU A 107 1.09 -7.60 21.51
CA LEU A 107 0.62 -8.91 21.05
C LEU A 107 1.51 -10.07 21.50
N ASP A 108 2.66 -9.78 22.10
CA ASP A 108 3.69 -10.76 22.49
C ASP A 108 4.12 -11.70 21.34
N VAL A 109 4.54 -11.07 20.22
CA VAL A 109 4.92 -11.80 19.01
C VAL A 109 6.38 -11.58 18.63
N ASP A 110 6.96 -12.58 17.98
CA ASP A 110 8.31 -12.54 17.41
C ASP A 110 8.32 -11.91 16.01
N VAL A 111 7.28 -12.24 15.23
CA VAL A 111 7.09 -11.72 13.87
C VAL A 111 5.78 -10.93 13.83
N LEU A 112 5.81 -9.68 13.38
CA LEU A 112 4.59 -8.89 13.16
C LEU A 112 4.38 -8.69 11.65
N VAL A 113 3.24 -9.16 11.15
CA VAL A 113 2.79 -8.96 9.77
C VAL A 113 1.77 -7.82 9.73
N THR A 114 2.05 -6.80 8.92
CA THR A 114 1.19 -5.62 8.74
C THR A 114 0.90 -5.33 7.27
N GLY A 115 -0.08 -4.49 6.97
CA GLY A 115 -0.43 -4.02 5.62
C GLY A 115 -0.61 -2.49 5.60
N ALA A 116 -1.68 -2.01 4.96
CA ALA A 116 -2.16 -0.62 4.91
C ALA A 116 -1.25 0.43 4.23
N THR A 117 0.07 0.28 4.27
CA THR A 117 1.03 1.15 3.56
C THR A 117 1.08 0.84 2.06
N HIS A 118 0.59 -0.35 1.67
CA HIS A 118 0.72 -0.97 0.35
C HIS A 118 2.18 -1.13 -0.12
N ARG A 119 3.17 -0.87 0.74
CA ARG A 119 4.60 -0.99 0.46
C ARG A 119 5.13 -2.27 1.08
N PHE A 120 5.87 -3.03 0.28
CA PHE A 120 6.65 -4.12 0.82
C PHE A 120 7.76 -3.57 1.73
N GLU A 121 7.81 -4.07 2.96
CA GLU A 121 8.86 -3.78 3.95
C GLU A 121 9.19 -5.06 4.71
N ALA A 122 10.46 -5.34 4.97
CA ALA A 122 10.88 -6.42 5.85
C ALA A 122 12.15 -6.00 6.58
N PHE A 123 12.09 -5.92 7.89
CA PHE A 123 13.21 -5.46 8.71
C PHE A 123 13.16 -6.05 10.11
N GLU A 124 14.33 -6.05 10.75
CA GLU A 124 14.46 -6.43 12.16
C GLU A 124 14.56 -5.18 13.02
N PHE A 125 13.84 -5.17 14.14
CA PHE A 125 13.87 -4.10 15.12
C PHE A 125 13.57 -4.65 16.52
N GLU A 126 14.33 -4.25 17.54
CA GLU A 126 14.21 -4.76 18.92
C GLU A 126 14.20 -6.31 19.00
N SER A 127 15.03 -7.00 18.20
CA SER A 127 15.07 -8.48 18.09
C SER A 127 13.77 -9.13 17.59
N LYS A 128 12.83 -8.35 17.06
CA LYS A 128 11.59 -8.80 16.42
C LYS A 128 11.66 -8.57 14.92
N PHE A 129 10.90 -9.36 14.17
CA PHE A 129 10.85 -9.26 12.71
C PHE A 129 9.54 -8.64 12.25
N PHE A 130 9.61 -7.62 11.42
CA PHE A 130 8.45 -6.92 10.87
C PHE A 130 8.37 -7.19 9.37
N ILE A 131 7.18 -7.54 8.90
CA ILE A 131 6.94 -7.83 7.49
C ILE A 131 5.66 -7.12 7.05
N ASN A 132 5.74 -6.38 5.97
CA ASN A 132 4.61 -5.88 5.22
C ASN A 132 4.68 -6.51 3.82
N PRO A 133 3.71 -7.36 3.40
CA PRO A 133 3.75 -7.97 2.09
C PRO A 133 3.44 -6.98 0.95
N GLY A 134 3.00 -5.76 1.28
CA GLY A 134 2.49 -4.78 0.32
C GLY A 134 1.08 -5.12 -0.17
N SER A 135 0.66 -4.47 -1.25
CA SER A 135 -0.61 -4.75 -1.92
C SER A 135 -0.44 -5.77 -3.03
N ALA A 136 -1.18 -6.89 -2.97
CA ALA A 136 -1.11 -7.95 -3.98
C ALA A 136 -1.55 -7.52 -5.38
N THR A 137 -2.40 -6.51 -5.46
CA THR A 137 -2.95 -5.97 -6.72
C THR A 137 -2.25 -4.68 -7.13
N GLY A 138 -1.42 -4.08 -6.27
CA GLY A 138 -0.89 -2.74 -6.47
C GLY A 138 -1.98 -1.67 -6.36
N ALA A 139 -3.02 -1.93 -5.56
CA ALA A 139 -4.11 -1.00 -5.34
C ALA A 139 -3.58 0.37 -4.89
N PHE A 140 -4.19 1.46 -5.38
CA PHE A 140 -3.84 2.82 -4.95
C PHE A 140 -3.94 2.98 -3.42
N THR A 141 -3.07 3.79 -2.81
CA THR A 141 -3.20 4.26 -1.42
C THR A 141 -2.76 5.73 -1.32
N PRO A 142 -3.44 6.58 -0.54
CA PRO A 142 -3.08 8.00 -0.41
C PRO A 142 -1.75 8.22 0.31
N THR A 143 -1.24 7.23 1.03
CA THR A 143 0.03 7.30 1.77
C THR A 143 1.23 6.83 0.95
N TRP A 144 1.02 6.59 -0.36
CA TRP A 144 2.11 6.21 -1.25
C TRP A 144 3.05 7.39 -1.47
N PRO A 145 4.37 7.20 -1.30
CA PRO A 145 5.31 8.30 -1.46
C PRO A 145 5.35 8.77 -2.91
N CYS A 146 5.12 10.06 -3.13
CA CYS A 146 5.44 10.72 -4.39
C CYS A 146 6.96 10.79 -4.52
N THR A 147 7.56 9.81 -5.19
CA THR A 147 8.96 9.92 -5.59
C THR A 147 9.04 10.78 -6.87
N PRO A 148 9.83 11.87 -6.89
CA PRO A 148 10.08 12.58 -8.12
C PRO A 148 10.80 11.63 -9.08
N LEU A 149 10.30 11.54 -10.32
CA LEU A 149 10.92 10.71 -11.35
C LEU A 149 12.40 11.10 -11.51
N PRO A 150 13.33 10.12 -11.62
CA PRO A 150 14.71 10.44 -11.93
C PRO A 150 14.78 11.18 -13.28
N PRO A 151 15.66 12.18 -13.42
CA PRO A 151 15.79 12.91 -14.68
C PRO A 151 16.13 11.93 -15.81
N PRO A 152 15.60 12.17 -17.04
CA PRO A 152 15.84 11.30 -18.17
C PRO A 152 17.35 11.14 -18.38
N LYS A 153 17.82 9.89 -18.41
CA LYS A 153 19.21 9.58 -18.78
C LYS A 153 19.38 9.99 -20.24
N LEU A 154 20.01 11.15 -20.48
CA LEU A 154 20.47 11.49 -21.82
C LEU A 154 21.47 10.42 -22.27
N SER A 155 21.09 9.67 -23.29
CA SER A 155 22.04 8.82 -24.02
C SER A 155 23.15 9.71 -24.60
N PRO A 156 24.43 9.33 -24.53
CA PRO A 156 25.50 10.12 -25.12
C PRO A 156 25.38 10.08 -26.65
N SER A 157 24.80 11.13 -27.23
CA SER A 157 24.85 11.34 -28.68
C SER A 157 26.27 11.72 -29.09
N ASN A 158 26.79 10.99 -30.08
CA ASN A 158 28.11 11.15 -30.66
C ASN A 158 28.41 12.58 -31.17
N LYS A 159 29.71 12.88 -31.13
CA LYS A 159 30.43 14.12 -31.48
C LYS A 159 30.01 14.79 -32.80
N SER A 160 29.95 16.13 -32.79
CA SER A 160 30.46 17.00 -33.87
C SER A 160 30.82 18.39 -33.28
N SER A 161 32.11 18.71 -33.21
CA SER A 161 32.87 19.66 -34.06
C SER A 161 32.79 21.14 -33.63
N SER A 162 33.77 21.50 -32.79
CA SER A 162 34.61 22.71 -32.81
C SER A 162 34.14 23.98 -33.54
N ILE A 163 33.93 25.07 -32.78
CA ILE A 163 34.38 26.43 -33.17
C ILE A 163 35.04 27.10 -31.93
N LYS A 164 36.12 27.83 -32.17
CA LYS A 164 37.17 28.24 -31.23
C LYS A 164 37.20 29.77 -31.07
N SER A 165 37.29 30.25 -29.83
CA SER A 165 37.99 31.47 -29.33
C SER A 165 37.38 32.86 -29.64
N PRO A 166 37.65 33.94 -28.87
CA PRO A 166 39.00 34.35 -28.40
C PRO A 166 39.17 34.74 -26.92
N LYS A 167 40.46 34.77 -26.56
CA LYS A 167 41.08 35.00 -25.24
C LYS A 167 41.15 36.49 -24.90
N THR A 168 41.09 36.82 -23.62
CA THR A 168 41.74 38.02 -23.05
C THR A 168 42.50 37.66 -21.78
N ASN A 169 43.80 37.98 -21.81
CA ASN A 169 44.77 37.87 -20.73
C ASN A 169 44.65 39.09 -19.81
N THR A 170 44.73 38.89 -18.49
CA THR A 170 45.50 39.75 -17.56
C THR A 170 45.79 38.99 -16.26
N ASN A 171 47.06 39.03 -15.83
CA ASN A 171 47.59 38.45 -14.59
C ASN A 171 47.32 39.37 -13.37
N PRO A 172 47.38 38.84 -12.12
CA PRO A 172 47.07 39.55 -10.87
C PRO A 172 48.31 40.14 -10.18
N PRO A 173 48.14 41.03 -9.17
CA PRO A 173 48.76 40.81 -7.84
C PRO A 173 47.96 41.47 -6.67
N PRO A 174 48.46 41.56 -5.41
CA PRO A 174 48.58 40.51 -4.39
C PRO A 174 47.88 40.84 -3.04
N VAL A 175 48.00 39.92 -2.07
CA VAL A 175 47.39 39.84 -0.73
C VAL A 175 47.88 40.91 0.28
N GLU A 176 46.99 41.43 1.14
CA GLU A 176 47.37 41.97 2.46
C GLU A 176 46.27 41.76 3.54
N LYS A 177 46.70 41.77 4.81
CA LYS A 177 46.14 41.15 6.03
C LYS A 177 44.98 41.91 6.72
N SER A 178 44.23 41.17 7.55
CA SER A 178 43.17 41.57 8.52
C SER A 178 43.65 42.58 9.60
N PRO A 179 42.79 43.22 10.45
CA PRO A 179 41.97 42.53 11.47
C PRO A 179 40.62 43.19 11.94
N GLN A 180 39.81 42.36 12.63
CA GLN A 180 38.93 42.62 13.78
C GLN A 180 37.79 43.67 13.73
N GLY A 181 36.58 43.28 14.19
CA GLY A 181 35.66 44.23 14.82
C GLY A 181 34.16 43.88 14.90
N VAL A 182 33.78 43.10 15.93
CA VAL A 182 32.55 43.22 16.78
C VAL A 182 31.13 42.91 16.20
N PRO A 183 30.26 42.16 16.92
CA PRO A 183 28.94 41.70 16.49
C PRO A 183 27.75 42.50 17.09
N VAL A 184 26.56 42.40 16.48
CA VAL A 184 25.28 42.90 17.04
C VAL A 184 24.08 42.12 16.44
N PRO A 185 22.87 42.08 17.06
CA PRO A 185 22.42 40.91 17.82
C PRO A 185 21.01 40.39 17.46
N SER A 186 20.64 39.27 18.08
CA SER A 186 19.28 38.71 18.18
C SER A 186 18.33 39.62 18.99
N PRO A 187 16.99 39.42 18.86
CA PRO A 187 16.08 39.72 19.94
C PRO A 187 15.37 38.47 20.46
N SER A 188 15.48 38.28 21.78
CA SER A 188 14.61 37.47 22.64
C SER A 188 13.80 38.41 23.56
N HIS A 189 12.78 37.83 24.20
CA HIS A 189 11.92 38.35 25.28
C HIS A 189 10.55 38.91 24.81
N SER A 190 9.42 38.62 25.45
CA SER A 190 9.14 37.85 26.68
C SER A 190 7.62 37.70 26.89
N ASN A 191 7.26 36.60 27.57
CA ASN A 191 6.21 36.44 28.60
C ASN A 191 4.87 37.19 28.48
N ARG A 192 3.75 36.45 28.50
CA ARG A 192 2.90 36.35 29.71
C ARG A 192 1.88 35.20 29.65
N THR A 193 1.77 34.54 30.79
CA THR A 193 0.83 33.49 31.22
C THR A 193 -0.60 33.98 31.43
N SER A 194 -1.60 33.13 31.15
CA SER A 194 -2.78 32.96 32.00
C SER A 194 -3.52 31.65 31.70
N ASN A 195 -3.74 30.87 32.76
CA ASN A 195 -4.64 29.71 32.87
C ASN A 195 -6.08 30.05 32.46
N LEU A 196 -6.84 29.05 32.00
CA LEU A 196 -8.10 28.55 32.61
C LEU A 196 -8.75 27.45 31.74
N SER A 197 -9.39 26.51 32.41
CA SER A 197 -10.00 25.24 31.95
C SER A 197 -11.39 25.43 31.28
N PRO A 198 -12.08 24.36 30.82
CA PRO A 198 -13.10 24.43 29.77
C PRO A 198 -14.54 24.58 30.29
N GLU A 199 -15.40 25.22 29.50
CA GLU A 199 -16.85 25.15 29.65
C GLU A 199 -17.53 24.55 28.42
N SER A 200 -18.36 23.56 28.71
CA SER A 200 -19.45 23.01 27.92
C SER A 200 -20.43 24.08 27.44
N LEU A 201 -21.06 23.88 26.28
CA LEU A 201 -22.46 24.26 26.08
C LEU A 201 -23.10 23.54 24.89
N SER A 202 -24.38 23.28 25.12
CA SER A 202 -25.35 22.45 24.45
C SER A 202 -26.01 23.08 23.21
N SER A 203 -26.68 22.21 22.45
CA SER A 203 -27.72 22.43 21.44
C SER A 203 -28.75 23.55 21.72
N PRO A 204 -29.45 24.01 20.67
CA PRO A 204 -30.92 24.03 20.75
C PRO A 204 -31.67 23.53 19.49
N THR A 205 -32.63 22.63 19.77
CA THR A 205 -34.07 22.59 19.39
C THR A 205 -34.62 22.70 17.95
N ASN A 206 -35.55 21.77 17.74
CA ASN A 206 -36.56 21.56 16.70
C ASN A 206 -37.54 22.73 16.45
N LEU A 207 -38.17 22.70 15.27
CA LEU A 207 -39.59 23.02 15.07
C LEU A 207 -40.22 22.01 14.08
N ASP A 208 -41.32 21.38 14.55
CA ASP A 208 -42.32 20.56 13.84
C ASP A 208 -43.10 21.42 12.79
N ASP A 209 -44.06 20.99 11.95
CA ASP A 209 -45.02 19.88 12.00
C ASP A 209 -45.75 19.74 10.62
N HIS A 210 -46.54 18.66 10.52
CA HIS A 210 -47.69 18.34 9.66
C HIS A 210 -47.48 17.70 8.27
N GLN A 211 -48.25 16.70 7.86
CA GLN A 211 -48.94 15.55 8.49
C GLN A 211 -49.58 14.72 7.34
N GLN A 212 -49.56 13.40 7.51
CA GLN A 212 -50.62 12.43 7.17
C GLN A 212 -50.96 12.03 5.71
N ARG A 213 -50.75 10.71 5.50
CA ARG A 213 -51.44 9.70 4.66
C ARG A 213 -52.98 9.66 4.88
N PRO A 214 -53.84 8.92 4.12
CA PRO A 214 -53.64 7.52 3.67
C PRO A 214 -54.30 7.03 2.33
N ASP A 215 -53.82 5.84 1.90
CA ASP A 215 -54.45 4.64 1.30
C ASP A 215 -55.62 4.74 0.30
N ASP A 216 -55.52 4.05 -0.87
CA ASP A 216 -56.20 2.76 -1.16
C ASP A 216 -56.24 2.32 -2.67
N ILE A 217 -56.19 0.99 -2.88
CA ILE A 217 -56.95 0.16 -3.88
C ILE A 217 -56.44 -0.06 -5.34
N ASN A 218 -55.93 -1.29 -5.58
CA ASN A 218 -56.47 -2.37 -6.45
C ASN A 218 -55.99 -2.59 -7.92
N SER A 219 -55.28 -3.72 -8.09
CA SER A 219 -55.50 -4.89 -8.98
C SER A 219 -55.67 -4.83 -10.52
N ASN A 220 -54.93 -5.77 -11.14
CA ASN A 220 -55.31 -6.78 -12.15
C ASN A 220 -54.98 -6.63 -13.66
N ASN A 221 -54.41 -7.74 -14.13
CA ASN A 221 -54.52 -8.46 -15.42
C ASN A 221 -53.70 -8.00 -16.65
N THR A 222 -52.76 -8.81 -17.17
CA THR A 222 -52.81 -10.06 -17.98
C THR A 222 -52.86 -9.79 -19.51
N THR A 223 -52.03 -10.56 -20.24
CA THR A 223 -52.08 -10.97 -21.66
C THR A 223 -51.26 -10.17 -22.69
N GLY A 224 -50.51 -10.93 -23.51
CA GLY A 224 -50.52 -10.70 -24.97
C GLY A 224 -49.19 -10.48 -25.67
N SER A 225 -48.57 -11.57 -26.10
CA SER A 225 -47.57 -11.74 -27.17
C SER A 225 -47.58 -10.71 -28.31
N THR A 226 -46.39 -10.34 -28.82
CA THR A 226 -46.02 -10.54 -30.25
C THR A 226 -44.55 -10.19 -30.51
N ALA A 227 -43.94 -11.00 -31.38
CA ALA A 227 -42.60 -10.84 -31.93
C ALA A 227 -42.60 -9.88 -33.12
N THR A 228 -41.50 -9.14 -33.31
CA THR A 228 -40.99 -8.79 -34.65
C THR A 228 -39.49 -8.47 -34.56
N LYS A 229 -38.70 -9.28 -35.28
CA LYS A 229 -37.36 -8.93 -35.76
C LYS A 229 -37.51 -7.92 -36.88
N GLU A 230 -36.73 -6.85 -36.88
CA GLU A 230 -36.27 -6.22 -38.12
C GLU A 230 -34.81 -5.80 -38.02
N ASN A 231 -34.19 -5.90 -39.18
CA ASN A 231 -32.76 -5.96 -39.46
C ASN A 231 -32.53 -4.86 -40.49
N SER A 232 -31.63 -3.91 -40.27
CA SER A 232 -31.21 -3.00 -41.33
C SER A 232 -29.73 -2.64 -41.19
N LYS A 233 -28.98 -3.30 -42.07
CA LYS A 233 -27.62 -3.05 -42.52
C LYS A 233 -27.65 -1.81 -43.45
N SER A 234 -26.71 -0.88 -43.30
CA SER A 234 -26.42 0.11 -44.36
C SER A 234 -24.95 0.53 -44.33
N ASP A 235 -24.40 0.62 -45.53
CA ASP A 235 -23.00 0.64 -45.93
C ASP A 235 -22.18 1.91 -45.61
N ALA A 236 -20.87 1.65 -45.51
CA ALA A 236 -19.68 2.41 -45.88
C ALA A 236 -19.77 3.92 -46.17
N ARG A 237 -18.92 4.69 -45.48
CA ARG A 237 -18.11 5.78 -46.05
C ARG A 237 -16.78 5.90 -45.32
N GLU A 238 -15.68 5.67 -46.05
CA GLU A 238 -14.33 6.06 -45.70
C GLU A 238 -14.25 7.57 -45.44
N THR A 239 -13.50 7.96 -44.41
CA THR A 239 -12.88 9.28 -44.35
C THR A 239 -11.56 9.11 -43.64
N GLU A 240 -10.48 9.09 -44.43
CA GLU A 240 -9.11 9.24 -43.97
C GLU A 240 -9.01 10.48 -43.06
N ARG A 241 -8.66 10.26 -41.79
CA ARG A 241 -8.20 11.32 -40.91
C ARG A 241 -6.80 10.97 -40.44
N HIS A 242 -5.85 11.65 -41.07
CA HIS A 242 -4.48 11.92 -40.65
C HIS A 242 -4.17 11.49 -39.21
N ASN A 243 -3.32 10.47 -39.09
CA ASN A 243 -2.62 10.11 -37.87
C ASN A 243 -1.64 11.23 -37.50
N ASN A 244 -2.13 12.27 -36.82
CA ASN A 244 -1.28 13.11 -36.01
C ASN A 244 -1.00 12.35 -34.71
N THR A 245 0.18 11.75 -34.63
CA THR A 245 0.79 11.28 -33.38
C THR A 245 0.90 12.48 -32.45
N LEU A 246 -0.11 12.68 -31.61
CA LEU A 246 0.04 13.45 -30.40
C LEU A 246 0.83 12.55 -29.46
N ASP A 247 2.12 12.89 -29.31
CA ASP A 247 2.98 12.37 -28.25
C ASP A 247 2.32 12.73 -26.91
N ASP A 248 1.49 11.82 -26.40
CA ASP A 248 0.79 11.95 -25.14
C ASP A 248 1.79 11.82 -23.98
N ASN A 249 2.50 12.92 -23.72
CA ASN A 249 3.37 13.11 -22.57
C ASN A 249 2.59 13.39 -21.27
N SER A 250 1.28 13.09 -21.21
CA SER A 250 0.48 13.23 -19.99
C SER A 250 0.80 12.17 -18.92
N ASP A 251 1.47 11.08 -19.31
CA ASP A 251 1.85 9.97 -18.43
C ASP A 251 3.04 10.28 -17.49
N ARG A 252 3.57 11.51 -17.51
CA ARG A 252 4.80 11.91 -16.79
C ARG A 252 4.58 12.64 -15.47
N LEU A 253 3.34 12.80 -15.01
CA LEU A 253 3.00 13.56 -13.80
C LEU A 253 2.50 12.69 -12.63
N CYS A 254 2.24 11.41 -12.85
CA CYS A 254 1.77 10.52 -11.79
C CYS A 254 2.96 9.87 -11.07
N PRO A 255 3.00 9.89 -9.73
CA PRO A 255 3.95 9.07 -8.99
C PRO A 255 3.71 7.60 -9.39
N SER A 256 4.78 6.83 -9.60
CA SER A 256 4.67 5.40 -9.87
C SER A 256 3.84 4.78 -8.74
N GLY A 257 2.65 4.25 -9.06
CA GLY A 257 1.73 3.72 -8.07
C GLY A 257 2.29 2.50 -7.31
N PRO A 258 1.53 1.97 -6.35
CA PRO A 258 1.97 0.81 -5.57
C PRO A 258 2.37 -0.38 -6.44
N ILE A 259 3.54 -0.94 -6.17
CA ILE A 259 4.05 -2.10 -6.89
C ILE A 259 3.33 -3.35 -6.37
N PRO A 260 2.61 -4.12 -7.22
CA PRO A 260 1.96 -5.34 -6.80
C PRO A 260 2.96 -6.30 -6.15
N SER A 261 2.65 -6.77 -4.94
CA SER A 261 3.55 -7.60 -4.15
C SER A 261 2.84 -8.51 -3.14
N PHE A 262 3.48 -9.65 -2.85
CA PHE A 262 3.12 -10.54 -1.75
C PHE A 262 4.37 -11.26 -1.24
N ALA A 263 4.29 -11.94 -0.10
CA ALA A 263 5.42 -12.69 0.44
C ALA A 263 5.06 -14.13 0.82
N LEU A 264 6.03 -15.03 0.66
CA LEU A 264 5.98 -16.41 1.15
C LEU A 264 6.99 -16.55 2.28
N LEU A 265 6.54 -16.97 3.45
CA LEU A 265 7.36 -17.26 4.60
C LEU A 265 7.56 -18.78 4.69
N ASP A 266 8.80 -19.23 4.56
CA ASP A 266 9.18 -20.59 4.90
C ASP A 266 9.69 -20.61 6.34
N ILE A 267 8.88 -21.19 7.22
CA ILE A 267 9.12 -21.22 8.66
C ILE A 267 9.72 -22.58 9.04
N GLN A 268 10.92 -22.53 9.61
CA GLN A 268 11.69 -23.69 10.03
C GLN A 268 12.26 -23.48 11.45
N GLY A 269 11.50 -23.90 12.46
CA GLY A 269 11.89 -23.72 13.86
C GLY A 269 11.92 -22.25 14.24
N SER A 270 13.11 -21.70 14.52
CA SER A 270 13.34 -20.28 14.83
C SER A 270 13.78 -19.43 13.63
N VAL A 271 13.88 -20.02 12.44
CA VAL A 271 14.28 -19.33 11.21
C VAL A 271 13.06 -19.08 10.33
N VAL A 272 12.98 -17.86 9.81
CA VAL A 272 11.98 -17.42 8.82
C VAL A 272 12.72 -16.99 7.57
N VAL A 273 12.47 -17.69 6.47
CA VAL A 273 12.95 -17.29 5.15
C VAL A 273 11.79 -16.66 4.39
N THR A 274 11.88 -15.37 4.10
CA THR A 274 10.86 -14.61 3.38
C THR A 274 11.24 -14.48 1.91
N TYR A 275 10.41 -15.01 1.02
CA TYR A 275 10.48 -14.81 -0.42
C TYR A 275 9.46 -13.77 -0.84
N VAL A 276 9.94 -12.65 -1.37
CA VAL A 276 9.14 -11.48 -1.71
C VAL A 276 8.94 -11.45 -3.21
N TYR A 277 7.69 -11.48 -3.67
CA TYR A 277 7.34 -11.43 -5.08
C TYR A 277 6.86 -10.03 -5.40
N ARG A 278 7.50 -9.36 -6.37
CA ARG A 278 7.14 -8.02 -6.83
C ARG A 278 6.94 -8.01 -8.33
N LEU A 279 5.89 -7.35 -8.83
CA LEU A 279 5.65 -7.20 -10.25
C LEU A 279 6.21 -5.85 -10.74
N ILE A 280 7.39 -5.89 -11.35
CA ILE A 280 8.12 -4.69 -11.82
C ILE A 280 8.31 -4.81 -13.33
N ASP A 281 7.91 -3.77 -14.08
CA ASP A 281 7.99 -3.73 -15.55
C ASP A 281 7.30 -4.93 -16.22
N GLY A 282 6.19 -5.37 -15.62
CA GLY A 282 5.45 -6.54 -16.06
C GLY A 282 6.11 -7.88 -15.73
N GLU A 283 7.29 -7.92 -15.10
CA GLU A 283 8.01 -9.15 -14.72
C GLU A 283 7.95 -9.40 -13.21
N VAL A 284 7.90 -10.67 -12.83
CA VAL A 284 7.92 -11.04 -11.41
C VAL A 284 9.37 -11.15 -10.96
N LYS A 285 9.78 -10.24 -10.08
CA LYS A 285 11.07 -10.28 -9.41
C LYS A 285 10.89 -10.90 -8.03
N VAL A 286 11.81 -11.79 -7.66
CA VAL A 286 11.80 -12.47 -6.36
C VAL A 286 13.03 -12.07 -5.56
N GLU A 287 12.82 -11.66 -4.33
CA GLU A 287 13.87 -11.34 -3.37
C GLU A 287 13.80 -12.29 -2.18
N LYS A 288 14.94 -12.67 -1.61
CA LYS A 288 15.03 -13.58 -0.47
C LYS A 288 15.63 -12.84 0.71
N ILE A 289 14.94 -12.89 1.85
CA ILE A 289 15.36 -12.31 3.14
C ILE A 289 15.32 -13.43 4.18
N GLU A 290 16.29 -13.46 5.08
CA GLU A 290 16.37 -14.45 6.16
C GLU A 290 16.39 -13.75 7.50
N TYR A 291 15.54 -14.21 8.42
CA TYR A 291 15.51 -13.81 9.81
C TYR A 291 15.69 -15.04 10.69
N ARG A 292 16.45 -14.89 11.78
CA ARG A 292 16.66 -15.94 12.77
C ARG A 292 16.39 -15.37 14.15
N LYS A 293 15.39 -15.91 14.83
CA LYS A 293 15.15 -15.61 16.25
C LYS A 293 16.30 -16.17 17.09
N GLU A 294 16.96 -15.27 17.81
CA GLU A 294 17.92 -15.66 18.85
C GLU A 294 17.15 -16.29 20.01
N ILE A 295 17.52 -17.52 20.37
CA ILE A 295 16.97 -18.19 21.54
C ILE A 295 17.92 -17.86 22.70
N PRO A 296 17.47 -17.14 23.74
CA PRO A 296 18.31 -16.88 24.89
C PRO A 296 18.76 -18.21 25.48
N LEU A 297 20.09 -18.43 25.55
CA LEU A 297 20.65 -19.56 26.27
C LEU A 297 20.23 -19.40 27.74
N SER A 298 19.38 -20.30 28.24
CA SER A 298 19.18 -20.44 29.67
C SER A 298 20.55 -20.77 30.26
N LYS A 299 21.15 -19.79 30.97
CA LYS A 299 22.21 -20.10 31.91
C LYS A 299 21.53 -20.86 33.04
N ASP A 300 21.52 -22.19 32.89
CA ASP A 300 21.09 -23.07 33.96
C ASP A 300 21.94 -22.80 35.21
N SER A 301 21.23 -22.98 36.33
CA SER A 301 21.45 -22.45 37.67
C SER A 301 22.70 -22.98 38.37
#